data_AF-A0A1E3IEM0-F1
#
_entry.id   AF-A0A1E3IEM0-F1
#
_cell.length_a   1.000
_cell.length_b   1.000
_cell.length_c   1.000
_cell.angle_alpha   90.00
_cell.angle_beta   90.00
_cell.angle_gamma   90.00
#
_symmetry.space_group_name_H-M   'P 1'
#
loop_
_entity.id
_entity.type
_entity.pdbx_description
1 polymer ?
#
loop_
_entity_poly.entity_id
_entity_poly.type
_entity_poly.pdbx_seq_one_letter_code
_entity_poly.pdbx_strand_id
1 'polypeptide(L)'
;MSDNNKKQENDRKQEPSFNILPHPANTNNPADLNNDPGQHGGLQAVAASAYNAKGPHIPSGPIAESLEKPKSREKLRAEAKELNS
;
A
#
# COMPACT_ATOMS: atom_id res chain seq x y z
N MET A 1 5.72 0.30 -75.16
CA MET A 1 5.38 -1.12 -74.93
C MET A 1 5.60 -1.41 -73.47
N SER A 2 4.65 -2.14 -72.90
CA SER A 2 4.55 -2.57 -71.51
C SER A 2 5.68 -3.50 -71.11
N ASP A 3 6.09 -3.43 -69.83
CA ASP A 3 6.61 -4.53 -68.99
C ASP A 3 6.68 -3.98 -67.53
N ASN A 4 5.61 -4.00 -66.75
CA ASN A 4 5.21 -5.09 -65.84
C ASN A 4 6.37 -5.77 -65.10
N ASN A 5 6.81 -5.20 -63.97
CA ASN A 5 7.44 -6.02 -62.93
C ASN A 5 6.89 -5.72 -61.53
N LYS A 6 6.16 -6.73 -61.08
CA LYS A 6 5.42 -6.90 -59.85
C LYS A 6 6.37 -6.82 -58.64
N LYS A 7 6.23 -5.79 -57.79
CA LYS A 7 6.68 -5.88 -56.41
C LYS A 7 5.49 -5.60 -55.50
N GLN A 8 5.10 -6.68 -54.83
CA GLN A 8 4.01 -6.77 -53.88
C GLN A 8 4.24 -5.73 -52.78
N GLU A 9 3.48 -4.64 -52.82
CA GLU A 9 3.32 -3.77 -51.66
C GLU A 9 2.54 -4.57 -50.63
N ASN A 10 3.27 -5.03 -49.63
CA ASN A 10 2.70 -5.73 -48.50
C ASN A 10 1.83 -4.72 -47.76
N ASP A 11 0.51 -4.95 -47.75
CA ASP A 11 -0.46 -4.37 -46.81
C ASP A 11 -0.10 -4.75 -45.36
N ARG A 12 1.02 -4.24 -44.86
CA ARG A 12 1.35 -4.23 -43.45
C ARG A 12 0.81 -2.94 -42.92
N LYS A 13 -0.50 -2.93 -42.64
CA LYS A 13 -1.09 -2.01 -41.67
C LYS A 13 -0.12 -1.95 -40.49
N GLN A 14 0.51 -0.80 -40.28
CA GLN A 14 1.50 -0.63 -39.23
C GLN A 14 0.77 -0.84 -37.90
N GLU A 15 0.91 -2.02 -37.32
CA GLU A 15 0.40 -2.29 -35.99
C GLU A 15 1.09 -1.33 -35.01
N PRO A 16 0.34 -0.64 -34.13
CA PRO A 16 0.94 0.30 -33.22
C PRO A 16 1.89 -0.43 -32.27
N SER A 17 3.18 -0.10 -32.35
CA SER A 17 4.21 -0.60 -31.44
C SER A 17 4.21 0.23 -30.16
N PHE A 18 3.97 -0.41 -29.02
CA PHE A 18 4.04 0.24 -27.71
C PHE A 18 5.39 -0.09 -27.05
N ASN A 19 6.08 0.96 -26.57
CA ASN A 19 7.30 0.78 -25.81
C ASN A 19 6.94 0.52 -24.34
N ILE A 20 7.30 -0.65 -23.84
CA ILE A 20 7.14 -1.01 -22.43
C ILE A 20 8.38 -0.52 -21.71
N LEU A 21 8.20 0.40 -20.76
CA LEU A 21 9.30 0.79 -19.86
C LEU A 21 9.74 -0.43 -19.05
N PRO A 22 11.05 -0.58 -18.75
CA PRO A 22 11.51 -1.64 -17.85
C PRO A 22 10.78 -1.51 -16.52
N HIS A 23 10.36 -2.65 -15.96
CA HIS A 23 9.75 -2.66 -14.64
C HIS A 23 10.78 -2.18 -13.60
N PRO A 24 10.37 -1.38 -12.60
CA PRO A 24 11.29 -0.73 -11.67
C PRO A 24 12.15 -1.70 -10.84
N ALA A 25 11.68 -2.94 -10.63
CA ALA A 25 12.40 -3.96 -9.88
C ALA A 25 13.15 -4.91 -10.83
N ASN A 26 14.44 -4.67 -11.06
CA ASN A 26 15.28 -5.58 -11.84
C ASN A 26 15.65 -6.86 -11.09
N THR A 27 15.31 -6.97 -9.80
CA THR A 27 15.62 -8.13 -8.95
C THR A 27 14.36 -8.70 -8.27
N ASN A 28 14.37 -9.99 -7.93
CA ASN A 28 13.32 -10.64 -7.12
C ASN A 28 13.48 -10.28 -5.63
N ASN A 29 13.71 -9.00 -5.34
CA ASN A 29 13.81 -8.46 -3.99
C ASN A 29 12.55 -7.62 -3.73
N PRO A 30 11.71 -7.98 -2.74
CA PRO A 30 10.50 -7.22 -2.43
C PRO A 30 10.78 -5.78 -1.99
N ALA A 31 12.03 -5.44 -1.61
CA ALA A 31 12.43 -4.08 -1.29
C ALA A 31 12.50 -3.15 -2.51
N ASP A 32 12.62 -3.67 -3.73
CA ASP A 32 12.72 -2.84 -4.95
C ASP A 32 11.40 -2.15 -5.32
N LEU A 33 10.27 -2.64 -4.80
CA LEU A 33 8.95 -2.02 -4.91
C LEU A 33 8.80 -0.80 -3.98
N ASN A 34 9.75 -0.59 -3.07
CA ASN A 34 9.67 0.46 -2.06
C ASN A 34 10.29 1.80 -2.51
N ASN A 35 10.57 1.97 -3.80
CA ASN A 35 11.29 3.15 -4.32
C ASN A 35 10.39 4.37 -4.61
N ASP A 36 9.15 4.43 -4.10
CA ASP A 36 8.27 5.59 -4.30
C ASP A 36 8.51 6.66 -3.20
N PRO A 37 8.83 7.93 -3.53
CA PRO A 37 9.15 8.99 -2.56
C PRO A 37 8.04 9.36 -1.56
N GLY A 38 6.85 8.77 -1.64
CA GLY A 38 5.81 8.88 -0.62
C GLY A 38 5.99 7.92 0.58
N GLN A 39 6.96 7.00 0.53
CA GLN A 39 7.10 5.83 1.41
C GLN A 39 7.86 6.06 2.73
N HIS A 40 7.47 7.08 3.48
CA HIS A 40 7.81 7.19 4.91
C HIS A 40 6.60 7.03 5.84
N GLY A 41 5.50 6.46 5.33
CA GLY A 41 4.31 6.12 6.11
C GLY A 41 4.14 4.60 6.25
N GLY A 42 4.36 4.07 7.45
CA GLY A 42 4.11 2.65 7.75
C GLY A 42 5.04 2.09 8.83
N LEU A 43 4.73 0.90 9.35
CA LEU A 43 5.47 0.26 10.46
C LEU A 43 6.98 0.14 10.25
N GLN A 44 7.45 0.08 8.99
CA GLN A 44 8.89 0.02 8.67
C GLN A 44 9.61 1.35 8.89
N ALA A 45 8.95 2.50 8.77
CA ALA A 45 9.55 3.81 9.02
C ALA A 45 9.71 4.14 10.52
N VAL A 46 9.03 3.39 11.39
CA VAL A 46 8.84 3.76 12.80
C VAL A 46 9.95 3.25 13.72
N ALA A 47 10.75 2.25 13.32
CA ALA A 47 11.74 1.66 14.22
C ALA A 47 12.78 2.67 14.73
N ALA A 48 13.25 3.60 13.88
CA ALA A 48 14.19 4.65 14.27
C ALA A 48 13.54 5.77 15.11
N SER A 49 12.21 5.92 15.02
CA SER A 49 11.45 6.99 15.67
C SER A 49 10.68 6.54 16.91
N ALA A 50 10.63 5.23 17.21
CA ALA A 50 9.90 4.70 18.37
C ALA A 50 10.39 5.31 19.70
N TYR A 51 11.69 5.57 19.81
CA TYR A 51 12.30 6.20 21.00
C TYR A 51 12.11 7.73 21.04
N ASN A 52 11.82 8.36 19.90
CA ASN A 52 11.60 9.80 19.77
C ASN A 52 10.11 10.16 19.59
N ALA A 53 9.22 9.17 19.59
CA ALA A 53 7.80 9.37 19.47
C ALA A 53 7.27 10.06 20.74
N LYS A 54 6.24 10.90 20.57
CA LYS A 54 5.50 11.42 21.71
C LYS A 54 5.01 10.23 22.55
N GLY A 55 5.16 10.33 23.87
CA GLY A 55 4.64 9.33 24.79
C GLY A 55 3.11 9.15 24.65
N PRO A 56 2.52 8.21 25.41
CA PRO A 56 1.09 7.96 25.38
C PRO A 56 0.30 9.26 25.56
N HIS A 57 -0.64 9.53 24.65
CA HIS A 57 -1.48 10.70 24.73
C HIS A 57 -2.40 10.61 25.96
N ILE A 58 -2.25 11.53 26.90
CA ILE A 58 -3.15 11.67 28.06
C ILE A 58 -4.28 12.64 27.66
N PRO A 59 -5.54 12.20 27.58
CA PRO A 59 -6.66 13.07 27.22
C PRO A 59 -6.83 14.24 28.21
N SER A 60 -7.27 15.39 27.70
CA SER A 60 -7.70 16.51 28.57
C SER A 60 -8.99 16.17 29.30
N GLY A 61 -9.28 16.86 30.43
CA GLY A 61 -10.45 16.60 31.27
C GLY A 61 -11.78 16.45 30.51
N PRO A 62 -12.14 17.40 29.62
CA PRO A 62 -13.38 17.30 28.83
C PRO A 62 -13.43 16.05 27.92
N ILE A 63 -12.29 15.66 27.35
CA ILE A 63 -12.20 14.47 26.50
C ILE A 63 -12.35 13.22 27.37
N ALA A 64 -11.65 13.16 28.50
CA ALA A 64 -11.72 12.03 29.42
C ALA A 64 -13.15 11.78 29.95
N GLU A 65 -13.91 12.84 30.23
CA GLU A 65 -15.31 12.75 30.69
C GLU A 65 -16.29 12.31 29.60
N SER A 66 -16.00 12.64 28.33
CA SER A 66 -16.83 12.22 27.19
C SER A 66 -16.67 10.73 26.83
N LEU A 67 -15.61 10.08 27.31
CA LEU A 67 -15.33 8.68 27.03
C LEU A 67 -16.14 7.75 27.95
N GLU A 68 -16.46 6.56 27.43
CA GLU A 68 -17.10 5.52 28.24
C GLU A 68 -16.16 5.07 29.37
N LYS A 69 -16.72 4.85 30.55
CA LYS A 69 -15.98 4.30 31.69
C LYS A 69 -15.62 2.84 31.44
N PRO A 70 -14.42 2.39 31.82
CA PRO A 70 -14.04 1.00 31.68
C PRO A 70 -14.99 0.08 32.44
N LYS A 71 -15.44 -0.98 31.78
CA LYS A 71 -16.26 -2.03 32.39
C LYS A 71 -15.48 -2.74 33.50
N SER A 72 -16.17 -3.25 34.51
CA SER A 72 -15.52 -4.08 35.54
C SER A 72 -15.00 -5.39 34.95
N ARG A 73 -14.01 -5.98 35.62
CA ARG A 73 -13.37 -7.23 35.20
C ARG A 73 -14.37 -8.38 35.05
N GLU A 74 -15.35 -8.45 35.95
CA GLU A 74 -16.39 -9.48 35.95
C GLU A 74 -17.31 -9.32 34.74
N LYS A 75 -17.68 -8.08 34.40
CA LYS A 75 -18.51 -7.76 33.23
C LYS A 75 -17.80 -8.10 31.92
N LEU A 76 -16.50 -7.78 31.81
CA LEU A 76 -15.69 -8.14 30.64
C LEU A 76 -15.59 -9.66 30.43
N ARG A 77 -15.48 -10.44 31.51
CA ARG A 77 -15.45 -11.92 31.41
C ARG A 77 -16.77 -12.51 30.93
N ALA A 78 -17.90 -11.96 31.40
CA ALA A 78 -19.22 -12.42 30.97
C ALA A 78 -19.46 -12.16 29.48
N GLU A 79 -19.15 -10.94 29.02
CA GLU A 79 -19.26 -10.54 27.60
C GLU A 79 -18.34 -11.37 26.70
N ALA A 80 -17.11 -11.66 27.15
CA ALA A 80 -16.22 -12.55 26.41
C ALA A 80 -16.78 -13.98 26.29
N LYS A 81 -17.49 -14.48 27.31
CA LYS A 81 -18.12 -15.79 27.25
C LYS A 81 -19.32 -15.80 26.29
N GLU A 82 -20.11 -14.73 26.29
CA GLU A 82 -21.25 -14.55 25.38
C GLU A 82 -20.82 -14.44 23.92
N LEU A 83 -19.73 -13.73 23.63
CA LEU A 83 -19.23 -13.59 22.25
C LEU A 83 -18.60 -14.87 21.68
N ASN A 84 -18.14 -15.78 22.53
CA ASN A 84 -17.47 -17.03 22.13
C ASN A 84 -18.39 -18.26 22.19
N SER A 85 -19.71 -18.07 22.32
CA SER A 85 -20.70 -19.15 22.22
C SER A 85 -21.17 -19.33 20.78
#